data_AF-A0A3E4UVS1-F1
#
_entry.id   AF-A0A3E4UVS1-F1
#
_cell.length_a   1.000
_cell.length_b   1.000
_cell.length_c   1.000
_cell.angle_alpha   90.00
_cell.angle_beta   90.00
_cell.angle_gamma   90.00
#
_symmetry.space_group_name_H-M   'P 1'
#
loop_
_entity.id
_entity.type
_entity.pdbx_description
1 polymer ?
#
loop_
_entity_poly.entity_id
_entity_poly.type
_entity_poly.pdbx_seq_one_letter_code
_entity_poly.pdbx_strand_id
1 'polypeptide(L)'
;MIQDKFSMEQQDNIFYAKRNIVDSIYSQSKLEGIAVTFPDTQEIYEGRSVAGLSVEDIVKVNNLKHGWEFLFDTVDYPLDLRYVRQLNKEIGVGIVTNAGDLRNSDVSIGGTSWKPEIPIYEKIESEIQAIMNADLSVTERAITIMLYIMRSQMFFDGNKRTAQLAANQIMIQGGAGVLRIPVECQKEFFAKLIGYYETGNMREVKRFVYDTSIDGFVKKQIEQPEISAEMFRKAVQEKRFRK
;
A
#
# COMPACT_ATOMS: atom_id res chain seq x y z
N MET A 1 -11.20 4.34 19.28
CA MET A 1 -11.46 3.75 17.96
C MET A 1 -11.04 4.74 16.89
N ILE A 2 -10.38 4.26 15.86
CA ILE A 2 -10.02 5.00 14.66
C ILE A 2 -11.20 4.91 13.69
N GLN A 3 -11.59 6.05 13.11
CA GLN A 3 -12.69 6.14 12.14
C GLN A 3 -12.14 6.24 10.72
N ASP A 4 -12.99 6.05 9.72
CA ASP A 4 -12.59 6.26 8.33
C ASP A 4 -12.39 7.74 8.04
N LYS A 5 -11.24 8.10 7.43
CA LYS A 5 -10.96 9.48 7.01
C LYS A 5 -11.63 9.86 5.70
N PHE A 6 -11.87 8.87 4.85
CA PHE A 6 -12.49 9.01 3.55
C PHE A 6 -13.61 7.98 3.40
N SER A 7 -14.60 8.34 2.60
CA SER A 7 -15.67 7.45 2.16
C SER A 7 -15.90 7.74 0.68
N MET A 8 -15.21 6.97 -0.14
CA MET A 8 -15.15 7.08 -1.59
C MET A 8 -15.90 5.90 -2.20
N GLU A 9 -16.51 6.11 -3.37
CA GLU A 9 -16.92 4.97 -4.19
C GLU A 9 -15.68 4.14 -4.55
N GLN A 10 -15.79 2.81 -4.53
CA GLN A 10 -14.64 1.92 -4.78
C GLN A 10 -13.94 2.26 -6.11
N GLN A 11 -14.71 2.58 -7.17
CA GLN A 11 -14.16 2.99 -8.46
C GLN A 11 -13.39 4.32 -8.39
N ASP A 12 -13.90 5.29 -7.64
CA ASP A 12 -13.22 6.57 -7.41
C ASP A 12 -11.91 6.36 -6.63
N ASN A 13 -11.90 5.41 -5.68
CA ASN A 13 -10.72 5.05 -4.91
C ASN A 13 -9.67 4.31 -5.75
N ILE A 14 -10.09 3.39 -6.62
CA ILE A 14 -9.22 2.72 -7.60
C ILE A 14 -8.60 3.75 -8.54
N PHE A 15 -9.41 4.69 -9.06
CA PHE A 15 -8.92 5.77 -9.92
C PHE A 15 -7.88 6.64 -9.19
N TYR A 16 -8.16 7.03 -7.94
CA TYR A 16 -7.22 7.78 -7.13
C TYR A 16 -5.91 7.02 -6.89
N ALA A 17 -5.98 5.74 -6.53
CA ALA A 17 -4.81 4.90 -6.30
C ALA A 17 -3.95 4.76 -7.57
N LYS A 18 -4.58 4.49 -8.73
CA LYS A 18 -3.88 4.40 -10.02
C LYS A 18 -3.21 5.72 -10.41
N ARG A 19 -3.85 6.86 -10.12
CA ARG A 19 -3.27 8.19 -10.41
C ARG A 19 -2.04 8.50 -9.57
N ASN A 20 -1.96 7.98 -8.35
CA ASN A 20 -0.87 8.24 -7.40
C ASN A 20 0.04 7.00 -7.21
N ILE A 21 0.01 6.04 -8.14
CA ILE A 21 0.72 4.77 -7.99
C ILE A 21 2.23 4.94 -7.88
N VAL A 22 2.81 5.84 -8.67
CA VAL A 22 4.26 6.07 -8.66
C VAL A 22 4.70 6.66 -7.33
N ASP A 23 3.93 7.59 -6.75
CA ASP A 23 4.21 8.09 -5.41
C ASP A 23 4.12 6.99 -4.35
N SER A 24 3.12 6.11 -4.44
CA SER A 24 2.97 4.98 -3.53
C SER A 24 4.16 4.02 -3.62
N ILE A 25 4.57 3.65 -4.83
CA ILE A 25 5.74 2.79 -5.05
C ILE A 25 7.02 3.47 -4.57
N TYR A 26 7.18 4.78 -4.83
CA TYR A 26 8.33 5.56 -4.39
C TYR A 26 8.44 5.55 -2.86
N SER A 27 7.38 5.94 -2.15
CA SER A 27 7.35 5.91 -0.68
C SER A 27 7.62 4.51 -0.13
N GLN A 28 7.04 3.46 -0.71
CA GLN A 28 7.27 2.08 -0.30
C GLN A 28 8.72 1.63 -0.52
N SER A 29 9.33 2.05 -1.63
CA SER A 29 10.72 1.74 -1.98
C SER A 29 11.69 2.44 -1.02
N LYS A 30 11.43 3.72 -0.69
CA LYS A 30 12.19 4.45 0.35
C LYS A 30 12.07 3.78 1.71
N LEU A 31 10.87 3.32 2.06
CA LEU A 31 10.63 2.61 3.33
C LEU A 31 11.41 1.28 3.36
N GLU A 32 11.64 0.63 2.23
CA GLU A 32 12.47 -0.57 2.19
C GLU A 32 13.99 -0.26 2.27
N GLY A 33 14.38 1.01 2.22
CA GLY A 33 15.77 1.43 2.21
C GLY A 33 16.38 1.50 0.81
N ILE A 34 15.57 1.41 -0.25
CA ILE A 34 16.04 1.54 -1.62
C ILE A 34 16.42 3.00 -1.89
N ALA A 35 17.62 3.22 -2.40
CA ALA A 35 18.17 4.55 -2.69
C ALA A 35 17.62 5.17 -3.99
N VAL A 36 16.34 4.99 -4.29
CA VAL A 36 15.66 5.59 -5.44
C VAL A 36 15.25 7.04 -5.16
N THR A 37 15.16 7.84 -6.21
CA THR A 37 14.41 9.09 -6.26
C THR A 37 13.03 8.87 -6.88
N PHE A 38 12.17 9.90 -6.85
CA PHE A 38 10.87 9.83 -7.52
C PHE A 38 11.02 9.64 -9.04
N PRO A 39 11.87 10.42 -9.76
CA PRO A 39 12.16 10.15 -11.17
C PRO A 39 12.65 8.72 -11.43
N ASP A 40 13.56 8.19 -10.61
CA ASP A 40 14.06 6.81 -10.78
C ASP A 40 12.91 5.79 -10.68
N THR A 41 11.98 6.03 -9.75
CA THR A 41 10.80 5.17 -9.58
C THR A 41 9.89 5.24 -10.81
N GLN A 42 9.70 6.43 -11.39
CA GLN A 42 8.95 6.61 -12.64
C GLN A 42 9.60 5.84 -13.80
N GLU A 43 10.92 5.96 -13.96
CA GLU A 43 11.67 5.26 -15.01
C GLU A 43 11.49 3.73 -14.89
N ILE A 44 11.65 3.18 -13.68
CA ILE A 44 11.45 1.74 -13.43
C ILE A 44 9.99 1.34 -13.67
N TYR A 45 9.04 2.14 -13.20
CA TYR A 45 7.61 1.88 -13.42
C TYR A 45 7.25 1.81 -14.91
N GLU A 46 7.89 2.64 -15.74
CA GLU A 46 7.76 2.64 -17.20
C GLU A 46 8.62 1.58 -17.91
N GLY A 47 9.30 0.70 -17.17
CA GLY A 47 10.07 -0.42 -17.70
C GLY A 47 11.49 -0.08 -18.13
N ARG A 48 12.05 1.03 -17.64
CA ARG A 48 13.44 1.45 -17.92
C ARG A 48 14.36 1.17 -16.74
N SER A 49 15.63 0.93 -17.04
CA SER A 49 16.68 0.79 -16.03
C SER A 49 17.18 2.16 -15.56
N VAL A 50 17.65 2.23 -14.31
CA VAL A 50 18.24 3.44 -13.73
C VAL A 50 19.71 3.19 -13.38
N ALA A 51 20.59 4.09 -13.78
CA ALA A 51 22.01 3.98 -13.49
C ALA A 51 22.30 4.14 -11.98
N GLY A 52 23.20 3.31 -11.44
CA GLY A 52 23.63 3.39 -10.04
C GLY A 52 22.76 2.59 -9.06
N LEU A 53 21.62 2.04 -9.49
CA LEU A 53 20.84 1.08 -8.71
C LEU A 53 21.30 -0.35 -8.99
N SER A 54 21.21 -1.19 -7.97
CA SER A 54 21.43 -2.63 -8.14
C SER A 54 20.30 -3.25 -8.95
N VAL A 55 20.59 -4.36 -9.65
CA VAL A 55 19.55 -5.12 -10.36
C VAL A 55 18.47 -5.58 -9.39
N GLU A 56 18.86 -6.00 -8.19
CA GLU A 56 17.92 -6.43 -7.14
C GLU A 56 16.98 -5.29 -6.72
N ASP A 57 17.48 -4.07 -6.54
CA ASP A 57 16.66 -2.90 -6.19
C ASP A 57 15.67 -2.54 -7.31
N ILE A 58 16.11 -2.59 -8.57
CA ILE A 58 15.23 -2.38 -9.73
C ILE A 58 14.11 -3.43 -9.73
N VAL A 59 14.46 -4.70 -9.50
CA VAL A 59 13.47 -5.79 -9.41
C VAL A 59 12.52 -5.59 -8.22
N LYS A 60 12.99 -5.14 -7.05
CA LYS A 60 12.11 -4.84 -5.90
C LYS A 60 11.08 -3.76 -6.23
N VAL A 61 11.49 -2.69 -6.91
CA VAL A 61 10.57 -1.61 -7.35
C VAL A 61 9.59 -2.14 -8.39
N ASN A 62 10.05 -2.95 -9.35
CA ASN A 62 9.17 -3.54 -10.35
C ASN A 62 8.18 -4.57 -9.76
N ASN A 63 8.60 -5.35 -8.77
CA ASN A 63 7.72 -6.28 -8.06
C ASN A 63 6.66 -5.53 -7.25
N LEU A 64 6.96 -4.34 -6.70
CA LEU A 64 5.95 -3.48 -6.09
C LEU A 64 4.89 -3.05 -7.12
N LYS A 65 5.31 -2.69 -8.34
CA LYS A 65 4.37 -2.40 -9.44
C LYS A 65 3.47 -3.61 -9.73
N HIS A 66 4.04 -4.79 -9.93
CA HIS A 66 3.24 -6.00 -10.18
C HIS A 66 2.30 -6.34 -9.02
N GLY A 67 2.74 -6.14 -7.77
CA GLY A 67 1.89 -6.31 -6.60
C GLY A 67 0.70 -5.33 -6.56
N TRP A 68 0.89 -4.09 -7.01
CA TRP A 68 -0.20 -3.12 -7.19
C TRP A 68 -1.14 -3.50 -8.34
N GLU A 69 -0.61 -3.98 -9.47
CA GLU A 69 -1.41 -4.46 -10.61
C GLU A 69 -2.29 -5.65 -10.18
N PHE A 70 -1.68 -6.66 -9.55
CA PHE A 70 -2.40 -7.78 -8.94
C PHE A 70 -3.50 -7.29 -8.01
N LEU A 71 -3.18 -6.38 -7.08
CA LEU A 71 -4.15 -5.81 -6.14
C LEU A 71 -5.35 -5.20 -6.85
N PHE A 72 -5.14 -4.41 -7.91
CA PHE A 72 -6.24 -3.79 -8.64
C PHE A 72 -7.10 -4.81 -9.37
N ASP A 73 -6.49 -5.84 -9.94
CA ASP A 73 -7.20 -6.89 -10.69
C ASP A 73 -8.00 -7.82 -9.76
N THR A 74 -7.63 -7.88 -8.48
CA THR A 74 -8.25 -8.77 -7.49
C THR A 74 -8.82 -8.02 -6.28
N VAL A 75 -9.11 -6.72 -6.41
CA VAL A 75 -9.52 -5.86 -5.28
C VAL A 75 -10.76 -6.37 -4.54
N ASP A 76 -11.67 -7.04 -5.25
CA ASP A 76 -12.92 -7.60 -4.71
C ASP A 76 -12.72 -8.92 -3.95
N TYR A 77 -11.55 -9.56 -4.07
CA TYR A 77 -11.24 -10.77 -3.32
C TYR A 77 -11.13 -10.44 -1.81
N PRO A 78 -11.71 -11.25 -0.91
CA PRO A 78 -11.60 -11.00 0.53
C PRO A 78 -10.17 -11.18 1.03
N LEU A 79 -9.67 -10.28 1.89
CA LEU A 79 -8.34 -10.47 2.45
C LEU A 79 -8.30 -11.68 3.40
N ASP A 80 -7.57 -12.73 3.00
CA ASP A 80 -7.27 -13.90 3.80
C ASP A 80 -5.77 -14.27 3.71
N LEU A 81 -5.33 -15.33 4.39
CA LEU A 81 -3.93 -15.75 4.34
C LEU A 81 -3.48 -16.14 2.92
N ARG A 82 -4.38 -16.68 2.08
CA ARG A 82 -4.05 -17.05 0.69
C ARG A 82 -3.72 -15.80 -0.12
N TYR A 83 -4.50 -14.74 0.05
CA TYR A 83 -4.25 -13.45 -0.58
C TYR A 83 -2.94 -12.82 -0.11
N VAL A 84 -2.68 -12.81 1.20
CA VAL A 84 -1.44 -12.27 1.77
C VAL A 84 -0.21 -13.03 1.26
N ARG A 85 -0.29 -14.36 1.15
CA ARG A 85 0.76 -15.20 0.55
C ARG A 85 0.96 -14.91 -0.93
N GLN A 86 -0.13 -14.72 -1.70
CA GLN A 86 -0.02 -14.37 -3.11
C GLN A 86 0.62 -12.98 -3.29
N LEU A 87 0.26 -11.99 -2.48
CA LEU A 87 0.94 -10.68 -2.47
C LEU A 87 2.43 -10.83 -2.22
N ASN A 88 2.83 -11.62 -1.22
CA ASN A 88 4.25 -11.86 -0.95
C ASN A 88 4.95 -12.54 -2.13
N LYS A 89 4.27 -13.46 -2.82
CA LYS A 89 4.79 -14.09 -4.03
C LYS A 89 5.10 -13.05 -5.09
N GLU A 90 4.17 -12.15 -5.41
CA GLU A 90 4.39 -11.06 -6.38
C GLU A 90 5.57 -10.16 -5.97
N ILE A 91 5.66 -9.82 -4.68
CA ILE A 91 6.74 -9.00 -4.13
C ILE A 91 8.11 -9.69 -4.23
N GLY A 92 8.16 -11.01 -4.11
CA GLY A 92 9.38 -11.79 -3.99
C GLY A 92 9.87 -12.46 -5.27
N VAL A 93 9.10 -12.46 -6.36
CA VAL A 93 9.48 -13.14 -7.61
C VAL A 93 10.89 -12.72 -8.05
N GLY A 94 11.76 -13.70 -8.27
CA GLY A 94 13.12 -13.50 -8.77
C GLY A 94 14.16 -13.03 -7.75
N ILE A 95 13.77 -12.71 -6.51
CA ILE A 95 14.68 -12.15 -5.49
C ILE A 95 14.52 -12.77 -4.09
N VAL A 96 13.39 -13.42 -3.79
CA VAL A 96 13.13 -14.07 -2.50
C VAL A 96 12.93 -15.57 -2.70
N THR A 97 13.74 -16.37 -2.01
CA THR A 97 13.56 -17.83 -1.98
C THR A 97 12.23 -18.19 -1.32
N ASN A 98 11.46 -19.08 -1.95
CA ASN A 98 10.13 -19.51 -1.47
C ASN A 98 9.16 -18.33 -1.24
N ALA A 99 9.18 -17.32 -2.12
CA ALA A 99 8.23 -16.21 -2.06
C ALA A 99 6.78 -16.71 -2.02
N GLY A 100 6.01 -16.22 -1.06
CA GLY A 100 4.64 -16.66 -0.77
C GLY A 100 4.53 -17.80 0.24
N ASP A 101 5.62 -18.45 0.64
CA ASP A 101 5.60 -19.47 1.69
C ASP A 101 5.93 -18.89 3.06
N LEU A 102 5.25 -19.42 4.09
CA LEU A 102 5.59 -19.10 5.46
C LEU A 102 7.01 -19.62 5.76
N ARG A 103 7.83 -18.79 6.40
CA ARG A 103 9.19 -19.19 6.75
C ARG A 103 9.18 -20.35 7.74
N ASN A 104 10.18 -21.22 7.61
CA ASN A 104 10.38 -22.38 8.48
C ASN A 104 11.64 -22.28 9.33
N SER A 105 12.27 -21.10 9.36
CA SER A 105 13.46 -20.81 10.16
C SER A 105 13.34 -19.44 10.84
N ASP A 106 14.24 -19.17 11.77
CA ASP A 106 14.34 -17.87 12.42
C ASP A 106 14.77 -16.76 11.45
N VAL A 107 14.35 -15.54 11.77
CA VAL A 107 14.79 -14.30 11.11
C VAL A 107 15.15 -13.26 12.17
N SER A 108 15.99 -12.30 11.79
CA SER A 108 16.32 -11.15 12.62
C SER A 108 15.71 -9.88 12.03
N ILE A 109 15.31 -8.96 12.89
CA ILE A 109 14.80 -7.65 12.49
C ILE A 109 15.88 -6.61 12.80
N GLY A 110 16.26 -5.81 11.80
CA GLY A 110 17.20 -4.71 12.00
C GLY A 110 16.66 -3.70 13.02
N GLY A 111 17.53 -3.25 13.95
CA GLY A 111 17.19 -2.22 14.94
C GLY A 111 16.54 -2.71 16.23
N THR A 112 16.37 -4.03 16.42
CA THR A 112 15.89 -4.62 17.68
C THR A 112 16.52 -5.98 17.94
N SER A 113 16.59 -6.40 19.21
CA SER A 113 16.97 -7.76 19.61
C SER A 113 15.79 -8.71 19.74
N TRP A 114 14.55 -8.19 19.67
CA TRP A 114 13.34 -8.99 19.68
C TRP A 114 13.28 -9.89 18.44
N LYS A 115 12.84 -11.13 18.63
CA LYS A 115 12.69 -12.13 17.57
C LYS A 115 11.24 -12.63 17.48
N PRO A 116 10.66 -12.68 16.27
CA PRO A 116 9.36 -13.28 16.04
C PRO A 116 9.44 -14.82 16.12
N GLU A 117 8.40 -15.46 16.64
CA GLU A 117 8.24 -16.92 16.60
C GLU A 117 8.15 -17.43 15.16
N ILE A 118 8.56 -18.68 14.90
CA ILE A 118 8.31 -19.32 13.60
C ILE A 118 6.80 -19.38 13.35
N PRO A 119 6.31 -18.87 12.19
CA PRO A 119 4.88 -18.82 11.91
C PRO A 119 4.29 -20.22 11.78
N ILE A 120 3.15 -20.45 12.42
CA ILE A 120 2.34 -21.66 12.28
C ILE A 120 1.13 -21.29 11.43
N TYR A 121 0.88 -22.05 10.37
CA TYR A 121 -0.13 -21.71 9.35
C TYR A 121 -1.50 -21.43 9.97
N GLU A 122 -2.00 -22.35 10.81
CA GLU A 122 -3.33 -22.26 11.42
C GLU A 122 -3.43 -21.08 12.40
N LYS A 123 -2.33 -20.76 13.10
CA LYS A 123 -2.27 -19.60 14.00
C LYS A 123 -2.36 -18.29 13.22
N ILE A 124 -1.56 -18.15 12.16
CA ILE A 124 -1.58 -16.95 11.31
C ILE A 124 -2.93 -16.79 10.62
N GLU A 125 -3.49 -17.89 10.09
CA GLU A 125 -4.81 -17.87 9.44
C GLU A 125 -5.90 -17.41 10.41
N SER A 126 -5.93 -17.97 11.62
CA SER A 126 -6.89 -17.58 12.66
C SER A 126 -6.73 -16.14 13.12
N GLU A 127 -5.50 -15.64 13.25
CA GLU A 127 -5.23 -14.26 13.66
C GLU A 127 -5.62 -13.24 12.59
N ILE A 128 -5.34 -13.53 11.30
CA ILE A 128 -5.82 -12.72 10.17
C ILE A 128 -7.36 -12.71 10.15
N GLN A 129 -8.00 -13.87 10.25
CA GLN A 129 -9.47 -13.95 10.30
C GLN A 129 -10.05 -13.15 11.47
N ALA A 130 -9.44 -13.22 12.66
CA ALA A 130 -9.89 -12.44 13.81
C ALA A 130 -9.80 -10.93 13.55
N ILE A 131 -8.72 -10.44 12.93
CA ILE A 131 -8.59 -9.03 12.53
C ILE A 131 -9.66 -8.65 11.49
N MET A 132 -9.90 -9.52 10.51
CA MET A 132 -10.89 -9.26 9.45
C MET A 132 -12.35 -9.33 9.93
N ASN A 133 -12.62 -10.02 11.03
CA ASN A 133 -13.97 -10.12 11.63
C ASN A 133 -14.19 -9.17 12.82
N ALA A 134 -13.17 -8.48 13.30
CA ALA A 134 -13.30 -7.53 14.41
C ALA A 134 -14.22 -6.35 14.05
N ASP A 135 -14.89 -5.78 15.05
CA ASP A 135 -15.69 -4.56 14.90
C ASP A 135 -14.77 -3.33 14.82
N LEU A 136 -14.29 -3.03 13.60
CA LEU A 136 -13.34 -1.98 13.28
C LEU A 136 -13.79 -1.26 12.01
N SER A 137 -13.50 0.05 11.92
CA SER A 137 -13.58 0.80 10.65
C SER A 137 -12.64 0.19 9.61
N VAL A 138 -12.86 0.49 8.33
CA VAL A 138 -12.00 0.00 7.22
C VAL A 138 -10.55 0.42 7.46
N THR A 139 -10.36 1.68 7.85
CA THR A 139 -9.07 2.29 8.15
C THR A 139 -8.39 1.63 9.34
N GLU A 140 -9.11 1.43 10.45
CA GLU A 140 -8.51 0.79 11.62
C GLU A 140 -8.11 -0.66 11.31
N ARG A 141 -8.94 -1.39 10.55
CA ARG A 141 -8.66 -2.75 10.10
C ARG A 141 -7.44 -2.81 9.20
N ALA A 142 -7.32 -1.91 8.23
CA ALA A 142 -6.18 -1.82 7.32
C ALA A 142 -4.85 -1.54 8.04
N ILE A 143 -4.84 -0.59 8.98
CA ILE A 143 -3.61 -0.32 9.75
C ILE A 143 -3.29 -1.50 10.66
N THR A 144 -4.30 -2.15 11.25
CA THR A 144 -4.12 -3.32 12.11
C THR A 144 -3.50 -4.48 11.34
N ILE A 145 -4.00 -4.80 10.14
CA ILE A 145 -3.43 -5.89 9.33
C ILE A 145 -2.00 -5.55 8.88
N MET A 146 -1.74 -4.30 8.51
CA MET A 146 -0.40 -3.84 8.12
C MET A 146 0.61 -4.14 9.22
N LEU A 147 0.31 -3.69 10.44
CA LEU A 147 1.20 -3.82 11.57
C LEU A 147 1.32 -5.29 12.01
N TYR A 148 0.23 -6.04 11.98
CA TYR A 148 0.25 -7.48 12.25
C TYR A 148 1.21 -8.21 11.30
N ILE A 149 1.10 -8.02 9.99
CA ILE A 149 1.98 -8.64 9.00
C ILE A 149 3.44 -8.22 9.25
N MET A 150 3.70 -6.93 9.47
CA MET A 150 5.04 -6.42 9.77
C MET A 150 5.66 -7.07 11.03
N ARG A 151 4.89 -7.29 12.10
CA ARG A 151 5.43 -7.88 13.34
C ARG A 151 5.55 -9.40 13.27
N SER A 152 4.61 -10.08 12.62
CA SER A 152 4.65 -11.54 12.47
C SER A 152 5.91 -12.02 11.75
N GLN A 153 6.46 -11.19 10.84
CA GLN A 153 7.56 -11.56 9.94
C GLN A 153 7.33 -12.94 9.33
N MET A 154 6.12 -13.20 8.84
CA MET A 154 5.70 -14.55 8.46
C MET A 154 6.42 -15.08 7.21
N PHE A 155 7.04 -14.20 6.42
CA PHE A 155 7.82 -14.53 5.22
C PHE A 155 9.33 -14.34 5.46
N PHE A 156 10.16 -14.98 4.62
CA PHE A 156 11.62 -14.79 4.64
C PHE A 156 12.04 -13.35 4.33
N ASP A 157 11.36 -12.69 3.39
CA ASP A 157 11.57 -11.28 3.06
C ASP A 157 10.28 -10.66 2.49
N GLY A 158 10.24 -9.34 2.37
CA GLY A 158 9.13 -8.60 1.76
C GLY A 158 7.95 -8.35 2.71
N ASN A 159 8.09 -8.62 4.01
CA ASN A 159 7.01 -8.45 5.01
C ASN A 159 6.43 -7.02 5.01
N LYS A 160 7.29 -5.99 4.99
CA LYS A 160 6.83 -4.57 4.99
C LYS A 160 6.14 -4.18 3.68
N ARG A 161 6.64 -4.66 2.54
CA ARG A 161 6.06 -4.42 1.20
C ARG A 161 4.69 -5.11 1.08
N THR A 162 4.64 -6.39 1.49
CA THR A 162 3.40 -7.19 1.53
C THR A 162 2.35 -6.56 2.44
N ALA A 163 2.75 -6.10 3.63
CA ALA A 163 1.85 -5.45 4.59
C ALA A 163 1.20 -4.19 4.03
N GLN A 164 1.95 -3.36 3.30
CA GLN A 164 1.43 -2.13 2.71
C GLN A 164 0.45 -2.41 1.56
N LEU A 165 0.69 -3.44 0.74
CA LEU A 165 -0.28 -3.86 -0.28
C LEU A 165 -1.54 -4.45 0.35
N ALA A 166 -1.41 -5.32 1.36
CA ALA A 166 -2.56 -5.90 2.07
C ALA A 166 -3.44 -4.81 2.71
N ALA A 167 -2.82 -3.81 3.35
CA ALA A 167 -3.54 -2.68 3.91
C ALA A 167 -4.25 -1.86 2.83
N ASN A 168 -3.57 -1.58 1.72
CA ASN A 168 -4.18 -0.82 0.62
C ASN A 168 -5.31 -1.59 -0.08
N GLN A 169 -5.26 -2.93 -0.13
CA GLN A 169 -6.38 -3.71 -0.65
C GLN A 169 -7.63 -3.47 0.19
N ILE A 170 -7.52 -3.54 1.54
CA ILE A 170 -8.63 -3.25 2.44
C ILE A 170 -9.12 -1.80 2.26
N MET A 171 -8.20 -0.83 2.22
CA MET A 171 -8.55 0.59 2.08
C MET A 171 -9.30 0.86 0.77
N ILE A 172 -8.80 0.33 -0.35
CA ILE A 172 -9.39 0.54 -1.67
C ILE A 172 -10.71 -0.18 -1.80
N GLN A 173 -10.79 -1.44 -1.33
CA GLN A 173 -12.02 -2.23 -1.35
C GLN A 173 -13.13 -1.54 -0.55
N GLY A 174 -12.80 -0.94 0.60
CA GLY A 174 -13.75 -0.22 1.46
C GLY A 174 -13.88 1.29 1.18
N GLY A 175 -13.23 1.82 0.14
CA GLY A 175 -13.32 3.24 -0.22
C GLY A 175 -12.73 4.22 0.81
N ALA A 176 -11.79 3.77 1.64
CA ALA A 176 -11.22 4.53 2.76
C ALA A 176 -9.96 5.35 2.39
N GLY A 177 -9.64 5.46 1.10
CA GLY A 177 -8.46 6.16 0.59
C GLY A 177 -7.30 5.22 0.25
N VAL A 178 -6.08 5.75 0.34
CA VAL A 178 -4.82 5.03 0.11
C VAL A 178 -3.91 5.27 1.31
N LEU A 179 -3.31 4.19 1.81
CA LEU A 179 -2.33 4.23 2.87
C LEU A 179 -0.92 4.32 2.28
N ARG A 180 -0.21 5.40 2.57
CA ARG A 180 1.16 5.65 2.12
C ARG A 180 1.92 6.39 3.22
N ILE A 181 3.00 5.80 3.73
CA ILE A 181 3.85 6.43 4.74
C ILE A 181 4.75 7.47 4.05
N PRO A 182 4.58 8.78 4.31
CA PRO A 182 5.38 9.82 3.68
C PRO A 182 6.87 9.67 4.02
N VAL A 183 7.77 10.01 3.09
CA VAL A 183 9.22 9.79 3.24
C VAL A 183 9.77 10.51 4.48
N GLU A 184 9.30 11.73 4.73
CA GLU A 184 9.60 12.56 5.88
C GLU A 184 9.16 11.94 7.21
N CYS A 185 8.12 11.09 7.20
CA CYS A 185 7.59 10.41 8.39
C CYS A 185 8.25 9.05 8.65
N GLN A 186 9.04 8.49 7.71
CA GLN A 186 9.54 7.12 7.80
C GLN A 186 10.45 6.89 9.00
N LYS A 187 11.32 7.86 9.32
CA LYS A 187 12.22 7.76 10.49
C LYS A 187 11.42 7.59 11.79
N GLU A 188 10.37 8.38 11.98
CA GLU A 188 9.53 8.29 13.16
C GLU A 188 8.66 7.03 13.15
N PHE A 189 8.13 6.65 11.98
CA PHE A 189 7.42 5.40 11.79
C PHE A 189 8.27 4.20 12.25
N PHE A 190 9.54 4.13 11.83
CA PHE A 190 10.45 3.05 12.23
C PHE A 190 10.69 3.01 13.73
N ALA A 191 10.88 4.15 14.38
CA ALA A 191 11.05 4.21 15.84
C ALA A 191 9.82 3.62 16.57
N LYS A 192 8.61 3.98 16.13
CA LYS A 192 7.37 3.44 16.73
C LYS A 192 7.14 1.97 16.36
N LEU A 193 7.53 1.56 15.16
CA LEU A 193 7.44 0.17 14.71
C LEU A 193 8.36 -0.75 15.53
N ILE A 194 9.58 -0.31 15.83
CA ILE A 194 10.51 -1.03 16.72
C ILE A 194 9.90 -1.18 18.12
N GLY A 195 9.36 -0.09 18.69
CA GLY A 195 8.66 -0.16 19.98
C GLY A 195 7.50 -1.15 19.97
N TYR A 196 6.77 -1.24 18.86
CA TYR A 196 5.70 -2.24 18.70
C TYR A 196 6.25 -3.67 18.58
N TYR A 197 7.35 -3.90 17.87
CA TYR A 197 7.97 -5.24 17.80
C TYR A 197 8.29 -5.76 19.20
N GLU A 198 8.95 -4.94 20.02
CA GLU A 198 9.40 -5.29 21.36
C GLU A 198 8.25 -5.48 22.36
N THR A 199 7.22 -4.64 22.29
CA THR A 199 6.15 -4.62 23.31
C THR A 199 4.89 -5.37 22.90
N GLY A 200 4.66 -5.58 21.61
CA GLY A 200 3.38 -6.03 21.06
C GLY A 200 2.25 -4.99 21.16
N ASN A 201 2.52 -3.78 21.64
CA ASN A 201 1.52 -2.72 21.75
C ASN A 201 1.51 -1.85 20.48
N MET A 202 0.51 -2.05 19.63
CA MET A 202 0.38 -1.31 18.36
C MET A 202 -0.21 0.11 18.52
N ARG A 203 -0.61 0.55 19.72
CA ARG A 203 -1.41 1.77 19.90
C ARG A 203 -0.73 3.02 19.32
N GLU A 204 0.54 3.23 19.63
CA GLU A 204 1.27 4.44 19.23
C GLU A 204 1.54 4.46 17.73
N VAL A 205 2.09 3.37 17.18
CA VAL A 205 2.35 3.26 15.74
C VAL A 205 1.06 3.32 14.92
N LYS A 206 -0.03 2.70 15.40
CA LYS A 206 -1.35 2.75 14.74
C LYS A 206 -1.88 4.18 14.67
N ARG A 207 -1.80 4.94 15.77
CA ARG A 207 -2.21 6.35 15.80
C ARG A 207 -1.36 7.18 14.84
N PHE A 208 -0.05 6.99 14.85
CA PHE A 208 0.86 7.72 13.96
C PHE A 208 0.56 7.49 12.49
N VAL A 209 0.36 6.24 12.07
CA VAL A 209 -0.01 5.91 10.67
C VAL A 209 -1.34 6.56 10.33
N TYR A 210 -2.33 6.45 11.22
CA TYR A 210 -3.63 7.09 10.99
C TYR A 210 -3.50 8.59 10.76
N ASP A 211 -2.73 9.30 11.59
CA ASP A 211 -2.64 10.76 11.53
C ASP A 211 -1.87 11.24 10.30
N THR A 212 -0.87 10.50 9.83
CA THR A 212 0.12 10.98 8.84
C THR A 212 0.05 10.34 7.45
N SER A 213 -0.53 9.15 7.32
CA SER A 213 -0.23 8.25 6.19
C SER A 213 -1.46 7.84 5.38
N ILE A 214 -2.55 8.61 5.43
CA ILE A 214 -3.79 8.29 4.71
C ILE A 214 -4.18 9.47 3.84
N ASP A 215 -4.26 9.22 2.54
CA ASP A 215 -4.62 10.17 1.51
C ASP A 215 -5.86 9.72 0.74
N GLY A 216 -6.61 10.67 0.21
CA GLY A 216 -7.86 10.43 -0.51
C GLY A 216 -8.48 11.75 -0.96
N PHE A 217 -9.71 11.69 -1.47
CA PHE A 217 -10.46 12.90 -1.80
C PHE A 217 -11.93 12.78 -1.40
N VAL A 218 -12.56 13.93 -1.21
CA VAL A 218 -14.02 14.04 -1.05
C VAL A 218 -14.59 14.60 -2.33
N LYS A 219 -15.44 13.82 -3.00
CA LYS A 219 -16.09 14.24 -4.24
C LYS A 219 -17.04 15.39 -3.93
N LYS A 220 -16.78 16.57 -4.49
CA LYS A 220 -17.71 17.70 -4.44
C LYS A 220 -18.65 17.58 -5.63
N GLN A 221 -19.95 17.53 -5.39
CA GLN A 221 -20.93 17.70 -6.47
C GLN A 221 -20.88 19.16 -6.91
N ILE A 222 -20.37 19.39 -8.11
CA ILE A 222 -20.41 20.69 -8.78
C ILE A 222 -21.21 20.47 -10.05
N GLU A 223 -22.42 21.01 -10.11
CA GLU A 223 -23.17 21.06 -11.36
C GLU A 223 -22.39 21.92 -12.35
N GLN A 224 -22.02 21.32 -13.49
CA GLN A 224 -21.45 22.06 -14.61
C GLN A 224 -22.51 22.15 -15.71
N PRO A 225 -22.64 23.30 -16.38
CA PRO A 225 -23.53 23.42 -17.50
C PRO A 225 -23.14 22.41 -18.59
N GLU A 226 -24.13 21.72 -19.13
CA GLU A 226 -23.92 20.78 -20.22
C GLU A 226 -23.37 21.52 -21.44
N ILE A 227 -22.26 21.03 -22.00
CA ILE A 227 -21.70 21.58 -23.25
C ILE A 227 -22.25 20.73 -24.38
N SER A 228 -23.23 21.27 -25.11
CA SER A 228 -23.69 20.62 -26.34
C SER A 228 -22.75 20.94 -27.51
N ALA A 229 -22.66 20.01 -28.46
CA ALA A 229 -21.90 20.23 -29.69
C ALA A 229 -22.40 21.47 -30.47
N GLU A 230 -23.70 21.78 -30.38
CA GLU A 230 -24.30 22.95 -30.99
C GLU A 230 -23.87 24.25 -30.30
N MET A 231 -23.90 24.29 -28.95
CA MET A 231 -23.40 25.42 -28.17
C MET A 231 -21.93 25.72 -28.50
N PHE A 232 -21.11 24.66 -28.61
CA PHE A 232 -19.71 24.81 -28.97
C PHE A 232 -19.53 25.35 -30.38
N ARG A 233 -20.24 24.80 -31.38
CA ARG A 233 -20.17 25.28 -32.78
C ARG A 233 -20.59 26.74 -32.89
N LYS A 234 -21.64 27.15 -32.20
CA LYS A 234 -22.14 28.54 -32.19
C LYS A 234 -21.09 29.50 -31.61
N ALA A 235 -20.47 29.16 -30.49
CA ALA A 235 -19.39 29.96 -29.89
C ALA A 235 -18.16 30.12 -30.80
N VAL A 236 -17.82 29.08 -31.58
CA VAL A 236 -16.73 29.14 -32.58
C VAL A 236 -17.08 30.08 -33.73
N GLN A 237 -18.32 30.05 -34.22
CA GLN A 237 -18.77 30.93 -35.30
C GLN A 237 -18.80 32.40 -34.85
N GLU A 238 -19.36 32.70 -33.68
CA GLU A 238 -19.44 34.07 -33.14
C GLU A 238 -18.06 34.72 -32.93
N LYS A 239 -17.02 33.94 -32.61
CA LYS A 239 -15.63 34.43 -32.53
C LYS A 239 -15.01 34.74 -33.90
N ARG A 240 -15.45 34.09 -34.98
CA ARG A 240 -14.96 34.36 -36.35
C ARG A 240 -15.51 35.66 -36.93
N PHE A 241 -16.72 36.08 -36.54
CA PHE A 241 -17.35 37.33 -36.99
C PHE A 241 -16.98 38.57 -36.17
N ARG A 242 -16.12 38.42 -35.14
CA ARG A 242 -15.57 39.53 -34.33
C ARG A 242 -14.15 39.93 -34.74
N LYS A 243 -13.64 39.42 -35.87
CA LYS A 243 -12.46 39.95 -36.57
C LYS A 243 -12.93 40.71 -37.80
#